data_AF-A0A2U8T840-F1
#
_entry.id   AF-A0A2U8T840-F1
#
_cell.length_a   1.000
_cell.length_b   1.000
_cell.length_c   1.000
_cell.angle_alpha   90.00
_cell.angle_beta   90.00
_cell.angle_gamma   90.00
#
_symmetry.space_group_name_H-M   'P 1'
#
loop_
_entity.id
_entity.type
_entity.pdbx_description
1 polymer ?
#
loop_
_entity_poly.entity_id
_entity_poly.type
_entity_poly.pdbx_seq_one_letter_code
_entity_poly.pdbx_strand_id
1 'polypeptide(L)'
;TPIGRDGKLAKPRQLHNTHWGLVCPAETPEGQACGLVKNLSLMCYVSVGSPGEPLIDFMVSRGMEVVEEYEPTRYPHATKVFVNGSWVGVHPEPRALVNSVLETRRKSYLQFEVSLVRDIRDREFKIFSDAGRVMRPVFTVQQEDDYETGLTKGQLVLT
;
A
#
# COMPACT_ATOMS: atom_id res chain seq x y z
N THR A 1 9.00 20.40 -2.20
CA THR A 1 9.43 19.68 -3.43
C THR A 1 10.78 20.21 -3.87
N PRO A 2 11.80 19.37 -4.16
CA PRO A 2 13.13 19.83 -4.57
C PRO A 2 13.11 20.27 -6.04
N ILE A 3 12.58 21.47 -6.28
CA ILE A 3 12.61 22.17 -7.58
C ILE A 3 13.07 23.59 -7.27
N GLY A 4 13.92 24.15 -8.13
CA GLY A 4 14.33 25.55 -8.02
C GLY A 4 13.11 26.47 -7.94
N ARG A 5 13.19 27.53 -7.12
CA ARG A 5 12.13 28.55 -7.05
C ARG A 5 12.05 29.36 -8.35
N ASP A 6 13.08 29.26 -9.19
CA ASP A 6 13.17 29.86 -10.51
C ASP A 6 12.43 29.01 -11.54
N GLY A 7 11.24 29.45 -11.93
CA GLY A 7 10.47 28.83 -13.01
C GLY A 7 8.97 28.75 -12.73
N LYS A 8 8.17 29.21 -13.70
CA LYS A 8 6.70 29.10 -13.74
C LYS A 8 6.26 27.77 -14.35
N LEU A 9 6.71 26.64 -13.80
CA LEU A 9 6.21 25.33 -14.21
C LEU A 9 4.90 25.02 -13.48
N ALA A 10 3.82 24.79 -14.24
CA ALA A 10 2.50 24.53 -13.66
C ALA A 10 2.38 23.13 -13.01
N LYS A 11 2.92 22.09 -13.65
CA LYS A 11 2.65 20.69 -13.27
C LYS A 11 3.06 20.28 -11.83
N PRO A 12 4.23 20.65 -11.28
CA PRO A 12 4.55 20.28 -9.90
C PRO A 12 3.78 21.12 -8.84
N ARG A 13 3.16 22.23 -9.27
CA ARG A 13 2.45 23.19 -8.40
C ARG A 13 0.95 22.94 -8.33
N GLN A 14 0.37 22.43 -9.42
CA GLN A 14 -1.06 22.13 -9.48
C GLN A 14 -1.45 21.10 -8.43
N LEU A 15 -2.59 21.34 -7.78
CA LEU A 15 -3.19 20.36 -6.89
C LEU A 15 -3.56 19.11 -7.71
N HIS A 16 -3.06 17.95 -7.28
CA HIS A 16 -3.34 16.67 -7.91
C HIS A 16 -4.29 15.85 -7.03
N ASN A 17 -5.15 15.04 -7.64
CA ASN A 17 -6.16 14.24 -6.91
C ASN A 17 -5.55 13.29 -5.88
N THR A 18 -4.30 12.84 -6.09
CA THR A 18 -3.58 11.99 -5.13
C THR A 18 -3.25 12.71 -3.81
N HIS A 19 -3.34 14.04 -3.75
CA HIS A 19 -3.14 14.79 -2.51
C HIS A 19 -4.32 14.71 -1.55
N TRP A 20 -5.52 14.34 -2.04
CA TRP A 20 -6.74 14.34 -1.24
C TRP A 20 -6.52 13.51 0.02
N GLY A 21 -6.82 14.10 1.18
CA GLY A 21 -6.68 13.49 2.51
C GLY A 21 -5.25 13.21 2.99
N LEU A 22 -4.21 13.72 2.31
CA LEU A 22 -2.80 13.63 2.74
C LEU A 22 -2.19 15.01 2.98
N VAL A 23 -2.56 15.99 2.15
CA VAL A 23 -2.03 17.36 2.16
C VAL A 23 -3.19 18.35 2.26
N CYS A 24 -2.98 19.45 2.99
CA CYS A 24 -3.94 20.55 3.04
C CYS A 24 -4.07 21.21 1.65
N PRO A 25 -5.27 21.28 1.04
CA PRO A 25 -5.43 21.81 -0.31
C PRO A 25 -5.26 23.33 -0.40
N ALA A 26 -5.42 24.06 0.70
CA ALA A 26 -5.43 25.52 0.73
C ALA A 26 -4.16 26.14 1.34
N GLU A 27 -3.50 25.43 2.25
CA GLU A 27 -2.38 25.98 3.02
C GLU A 27 -1.07 25.88 2.23
N THR A 28 -0.88 26.80 1.29
CA THR A 28 0.35 26.98 0.52
C THR A 28 0.64 28.49 0.39
N PRO A 29 1.91 28.93 0.42
CA PRO A 29 2.25 30.34 0.27
C PRO A 29 1.87 30.88 -1.11
N GLU A 30 1.64 32.17 -1.21
CA GLU A 30 1.48 32.86 -2.49
C GLU A 30 2.80 32.96 -3.28
N GLY A 31 2.69 33.31 -4.57
CA GLY A 31 3.85 33.60 -5.42
C GLY A 31 4.67 32.37 -5.80
N GLN A 32 6.01 32.51 -5.80
CA GLN A 32 6.93 31.49 -6.35
C GLN A 32 6.96 30.17 -5.57
N ALA A 33 6.41 30.12 -4.36
CA ALA A 33 6.34 28.92 -3.55
C ALA A 33 4.97 28.19 -3.64
N CYS A 34 3.98 28.79 -4.29
CA CYS A 34 2.64 28.22 -4.44
C CYS A 34 2.70 26.81 -5.07
N GLY A 35 2.12 25.84 -4.35
CA GLY A 35 2.09 24.42 -4.71
C GLY A 35 3.39 23.64 -4.47
N LEU A 36 4.50 24.31 -4.15
CA LEU A 36 5.80 23.68 -3.83
C LEU A 36 5.96 23.39 -2.34
N VAL A 37 5.44 24.28 -1.50
CA VAL A 37 5.32 24.08 -0.05
C VAL A 37 3.95 23.46 0.21
N LYS A 38 3.97 22.32 0.89
CA LYS A 38 2.80 21.49 1.18
C LYS A 38 2.78 21.20 2.67
N ASN A 39 1.62 21.36 3.29
CA ASN A 39 1.41 21.03 4.69
C ASN A 39 0.64 19.71 4.80
N LEU A 40 1.06 18.84 5.72
CA LEU A 40 0.38 17.57 5.96
C LEU A 40 -1.03 17.82 6.51
N SER A 41 -1.99 16.99 6.12
CA SER A 41 -3.32 17.02 6.74
C SER A 41 -3.25 16.49 8.18
N LEU A 42 -4.24 16.85 9.02
CA LEU A 42 -4.31 16.45 10.43
C LEU A 42 -4.16 14.93 10.68
N MET A 43 -4.73 14.11 9.80
CA MET A 43 -4.70 12.65 9.91
C MET A 43 -3.59 12.00 9.07
N CYS A 44 -2.69 12.78 8.48
CA CYS A 44 -1.61 12.21 7.68
C CYS A 44 -0.55 11.60 8.59
N TYR A 45 -0.21 10.34 8.31
CA TYR A 45 0.91 9.63 8.93
C TYR A 45 1.99 9.36 7.89
N VAL A 46 3.26 9.45 8.30
CA VAL A 46 4.42 9.17 7.46
C VAL A 46 5.06 7.88 7.97
N SER A 47 5.18 6.87 7.10
CA SER A 47 5.74 5.57 7.49
C SER A 47 7.19 5.70 7.95
N VAL A 48 7.54 4.92 8.97
CA VAL A 48 8.90 4.81 9.52
C VAL A 48 9.68 3.65 8.91
N GLY A 49 8.97 2.68 8.37
CA GLY A 49 9.53 1.52 7.69
C GLY A 49 9.62 0.30 8.61
N SER A 50 9.45 -0.88 8.01
CA SER A 50 9.60 -2.17 8.69
C SER A 50 10.36 -3.18 7.84
N PRO A 51 11.10 -4.12 8.45
CA PRO A 51 11.76 -5.20 7.71
C PRO A 51 10.76 -5.97 6.84
N GLY A 52 11.16 -6.28 5.61
CA GLY A 52 10.32 -6.96 4.61
C GLY A 52 10.54 -8.47 4.57
N GLU A 53 11.69 -8.95 5.05
CA GLU A 53 12.14 -10.33 4.97
C GLU A 53 11.17 -11.32 5.65
N PRO A 54 10.67 -11.07 6.89
CA PRO A 54 9.75 -12.01 7.53
C PRO A 54 8.45 -12.23 6.75
N LEU A 55 8.05 -11.23 5.95
CA LEU A 55 6.86 -11.31 5.14
C LEU A 55 7.08 -12.21 3.91
N ILE A 56 8.29 -12.24 3.36
CA ILE A 56 8.64 -13.14 2.25
C ILE A 56 8.54 -14.59 2.73
N ASP A 57 9.16 -14.92 3.87
CA ASP A 57 9.10 -16.27 4.46
C ASP A 57 7.66 -16.69 4.76
N PHE A 58 6.85 -15.77 5.29
CA PHE A 58 5.43 -16.00 5.50
C PHE A 58 4.70 -16.33 4.19
N MET A 59 4.93 -15.57 3.12
CA MET A 59 4.30 -15.82 1.82
C MET A 59 4.76 -17.14 1.20
N VAL A 60 6.03 -17.51 1.33
CA VAL A 60 6.54 -18.83 0.89
C VAL A 60 5.83 -19.96 1.64
N SER A 61 5.68 -19.83 2.95
CA SER A 61 4.93 -20.81 3.76
C SER A 61 3.45 -20.94 3.38
N ARG A 62 2.91 -19.96 2.65
CA ARG A 62 1.53 -19.93 2.13
C ARG A 62 1.42 -20.33 0.66
N GLY A 63 2.50 -20.86 0.06
CA GLY A 63 2.48 -21.39 -1.30
C GLY A 63 2.94 -20.40 -2.37
N MET A 64 3.61 -19.30 -1.99
CA MET A 64 4.36 -18.49 -2.95
C MET A 64 5.61 -19.26 -3.38
N GLU A 65 5.78 -19.44 -4.69
CA GLU A 65 7.02 -19.98 -5.27
C GLU A 65 8.01 -18.83 -5.45
N VAL A 66 9.24 -19.01 -4.98
CA VAL A 66 10.30 -18.01 -5.16
C VAL A 66 10.66 -17.86 -6.64
N VAL A 67 11.10 -16.66 -7.04
CA VAL A 67 11.31 -16.35 -8.46
C VAL A 67 12.37 -17.25 -9.11
N GLU A 68 13.34 -17.71 -8.34
CA GLU A 68 14.41 -18.61 -8.77
C GLU A 68 13.93 -20.02 -9.11
N GLU A 69 12.84 -20.47 -8.48
CA GLU A 69 12.25 -21.80 -8.66
C GLU A 69 11.07 -21.79 -9.66
N TYR A 70 10.63 -20.60 -10.07
CA TYR A 70 9.45 -20.44 -10.90
C TYR A 70 9.70 -20.86 -12.35
N GLU A 71 8.90 -21.82 -12.82
CA GLU A 71 8.88 -22.23 -14.22
C GLU A 71 7.63 -21.67 -14.96
N PRO A 72 7.79 -20.76 -15.94
CA PRO A 72 6.66 -20.10 -16.61
C PRO A 72 5.70 -21.04 -17.33
N THR A 73 6.15 -22.22 -17.75
CA THR A 73 5.36 -23.25 -18.42
C THR A 73 4.34 -23.90 -17.48
N ARG A 74 4.66 -23.99 -16.19
CA ARG A 74 3.81 -24.63 -15.17
C ARG A 74 2.61 -23.75 -14.80
N TYR A 75 2.85 -22.45 -14.60
CA TYR A 75 1.81 -21.48 -14.23
C TYR A 75 1.89 -20.18 -15.05
N PRO A 76 1.53 -20.20 -16.35
CA PRO A 76 1.70 -19.05 -17.25
C PRO A 76 0.87 -17.80 -16.87
N HIS A 77 -0.05 -17.94 -15.92
CA HIS A 77 -0.94 -16.88 -15.44
C HIS A 77 -0.81 -16.62 -13.94
N ALA A 78 0.25 -17.12 -13.31
CA ALA A 78 0.55 -16.81 -11.91
C ALA A 78 0.72 -15.31 -11.70
N THR A 79 0.31 -14.83 -10.53
CA THR A 79 0.47 -13.43 -10.13
C THR A 79 1.86 -13.24 -9.57
N LYS A 80 2.58 -12.23 -10.05
CA LYS A 80 3.90 -11.86 -9.56
C LYS A 80 3.78 -11.17 -8.21
N VAL A 81 4.66 -11.48 -7.28
CA VAL A 81 4.71 -10.87 -5.96
C VAL A 81 5.94 -9.97 -5.87
N PHE A 82 5.72 -8.70 -5.52
CA PHE A 82 6.76 -7.70 -5.36
C PHE A 82 6.81 -7.20 -3.92
N VAL A 83 8.02 -7.09 -3.37
CA VAL A 83 8.27 -6.46 -2.06
C VAL A 83 9.27 -5.32 -2.28
N ASN A 84 8.86 -4.09 -1.96
CA ASN A 84 9.66 -2.87 -2.15
C ASN A 84 10.25 -2.74 -3.57
N GLY A 85 9.47 -3.16 -4.57
CA GLY A 85 9.86 -3.13 -5.99
C GLY A 85 10.66 -4.34 -6.48
N SER A 86 11.16 -5.19 -5.58
CA SER A 86 11.84 -6.43 -5.94
C SER A 86 10.84 -7.54 -6.25
N TRP A 87 10.97 -8.20 -7.40
CA TRP A 87 10.17 -9.38 -7.72
C TRP A 87 10.70 -10.58 -6.93
N VAL A 88 9.93 -11.04 -5.93
CA VAL A 88 10.37 -12.09 -5.00
C VAL A 88 9.81 -13.47 -5.32
N GLY A 89 8.72 -13.54 -6.08
CA GLY A 89 8.08 -14.81 -6.39
C GLY A 89 6.79 -14.70 -7.18
N VAL A 90 6.09 -15.81 -7.30
CA VAL A 90 4.78 -15.90 -7.92
C VAL A 90 3.81 -16.70 -7.07
N HIS A 91 2.52 -16.49 -7.27
CA HIS A 91 1.48 -17.29 -6.65
C HIS A 91 0.36 -17.62 -7.64
N PRO A 92 -0.04 -18.90 -7.78
CA PRO A 92 -1.11 -19.29 -8.70
C PRO A 92 -2.50 -18.84 -8.21
N GLU A 93 -2.72 -18.80 -6.89
CA GLU A 93 -3.97 -18.34 -6.27
C GLU A 93 -3.81 -17.02 -5.47
N PRO A 94 -3.68 -15.86 -6.15
CA PRO A 94 -3.36 -14.59 -5.49
C PRO A 94 -4.44 -14.10 -4.52
N ARG A 95 -5.70 -14.50 -4.71
CA ARG A 95 -6.80 -14.08 -3.83
C ARG A 95 -6.61 -14.62 -2.41
N ALA A 96 -6.22 -15.89 -2.29
CA ALA A 96 -5.96 -16.51 -1.01
C ALA A 96 -4.77 -15.84 -0.31
N LEU A 97 -3.64 -15.69 -1.02
CA LEU A 97 -2.44 -15.05 -0.48
C LEU A 97 -2.70 -13.62 0.02
N VAL A 98 -3.37 -12.79 -0.80
CA VAL A 98 -3.69 -11.40 -0.45
C VAL A 98 -4.58 -11.33 0.79
N ASN A 99 -5.57 -12.21 0.90
CA ASN A 99 -6.45 -12.27 2.07
C ASN A 99 -5.66 -12.65 3.32
N SER A 100 -4.79 -13.66 3.25
CA SER A 100 -3.96 -14.07 4.39
C SER A 100 -3.04 -12.95 4.86
N VAL A 101 -2.34 -12.26 3.95
CA VAL A 101 -1.44 -11.14 4.31
C VAL A 101 -2.24 -9.95 4.88
N LEU A 102 -3.40 -9.64 4.30
CA LEU A 102 -4.26 -8.57 4.79
C LEU A 102 -4.79 -8.87 6.20
N GLU A 103 -5.15 -10.12 6.48
CA GLU A 103 -5.61 -10.55 7.79
C GLU A 103 -4.51 -10.43 8.85
N THR A 104 -3.28 -10.82 8.52
CA THR A 104 -2.10 -10.62 9.38
C THR A 104 -1.92 -9.14 9.76
N ARG A 105 -2.16 -8.21 8.82
CA ARG A 105 -2.13 -6.77 9.08
C ARG A 105 -3.28 -6.32 9.99
N ARG A 106 -4.51 -6.77 9.73
CA ARG A 106 -5.69 -6.42 10.55
C ARG A 106 -5.62 -6.97 11.98
N LYS A 107 -4.91 -8.08 12.18
CA LYS A 107 -4.65 -8.67 13.51
C LYS A 107 -3.41 -8.07 14.19
N SER A 108 -2.80 -7.02 13.61
CA SER A 108 -1.58 -6.37 14.13
C SER A 108 -0.33 -7.26 14.20
N TYR A 109 -0.31 -8.43 13.54
CA TYR A 109 0.91 -9.24 13.41
C TYR A 109 1.88 -8.67 12.37
N LEU A 110 1.33 -8.01 11.34
CA LEU A 110 2.08 -7.21 10.36
C LEU A 110 1.87 -5.74 10.69
N GLN A 111 2.94 -4.94 10.60
CA GLN A 111 2.88 -3.50 10.86
C GLN A 111 1.78 -2.84 10.01
N PHE A 112 0.94 -2.02 10.66
CA PHE A 112 -0.19 -1.34 10.01
C PHE A 112 0.26 -0.47 8.83
N GLU A 113 1.50 0.04 8.88
CA GLU A 113 2.07 0.87 7.85
C GLU A 113 2.40 0.10 6.56
N VAL A 114 2.38 -1.24 6.54
CA VAL A 114 2.66 -2.02 5.31
C VAL A 114 1.51 -1.84 4.30
N SER A 115 1.85 -1.35 3.12
CA SER A 115 0.90 -1.16 2.02
C SER A 115 0.80 -2.43 1.18
N LEU A 116 -0.43 -2.84 0.89
CA LEU A 116 -0.76 -4.03 0.12
C LEU A 116 -1.58 -3.60 -1.10
N VAL A 117 -1.09 -3.87 -2.32
CA VAL A 117 -1.74 -3.47 -3.57
C VAL A 117 -1.85 -4.68 -4.48
N ARG A 118 -3.07 -5.08 -4.80
CA ARG A 118 -3.34 -6.14 -5.78
C ARG A 118 -3.76 -5.51 -7.10
N ASP A 119 -2.88 -5.55 -8.09
CA ASP A 119 -3.19 -5.20 -9.47
C ASP A 119 -3.66 -6.45 -10.23
N ILE A 120 -4.96 -6.51 -10.49
CA ILE A 120 -5.58 -7.66 -11.17
C ILE A 120 -5.23 -7.65 -12.65
N ARG A 121 -5.07 -6.47 -13.27
CA ARG A 121 -4.84 -6.34 -14.72
C ARG A 121 -3.44 -6.79 -15.07
N ASP A 122 -2.46 -6.28 -14.33
CA ASP A 122 -1.05 -6.60 -14.57
C ASP A 122 -0.63 -7.92 -13.92
N ARG A 123 -1.53 -8.52 -13.11
CA ARG A 123 -1.29 -9.73 -12.32
C ARG A 123 -0.11 -9.56 -11.39
N GLU A 124 -0.18 -8.51 -10.57
CA GLU A 124 0.87 -8.16 -9.62
C GLU A 124 0.28 -7.97 -8.22
N PHE A 125 0.95 -8.52 -7.21
CA PHE A 125 0.74 -8.21 -5.82
C PHE A 125 1.95 -7.45 -5.31
N LYS A 126 1.78 -6.16 -5.03
CA LYS A 126 2.85 -5.25 -4.62
C LYS A 126 2.71 -4.93 -3.14
N ILE A 127 3.81 -5.10 -2.42
CA ILE A 127 3.92 -4.85 -1.00
C ILE A 127 4.99 -3.80 -0.77
N PHE A 128 4.68 -2.79 0.03
CA PHE A 128 5.62 -1.75 0.40
C PHE A 128 5.71 -1.66 1.92
N SER A 129 6.91 -1.88 2.45
CA SER A 129 7.27 -1.72 3.86
C SER A 129 8.26 -0.58 4.09
N ASP A 130 8.68 0.14 3.04
CA ASP A 130 9.65 1.24 3.14
C ASP A 130 9.14 2.45 3.95
N ALA A 131 10.08 3.26 4.43
CA ALA A 131 9.82 4.53 5.09
C ALA A 131 9.40 5.64 4.09
N GLY A 132 8.77 6.71 4.60
CA GLY A 132 8.45 7.92 3.83
C GLY A 132 7.15 7.89 3.02
N ARG A 133 6.35 6.82 3.13
CA ARG A 133 5.02 6.75 2.53
C ARG A 133 4.04 7.57 3.35
N VAL A 134 3.26 8.41 2.68
CA VAL A 134 2.18 9.19 3.29
C VAL A 134 0.88 8.39 3.26
N MET A 135 0.22 8.29 4.41
CA MET A 135 -1.00 7.52 4.59
C MET A 135 -2.01 8.23 5.49
N ARG A 136 -3.25 7.73 5.48
CA ARG A 136 -4.33 8.21 6.34
C ARG A 136 -5.11 7.04 6.91
N PRO A 137 -5.54 7.12 8.17
CA PRO A 137 -6.49 6.16 8.73
C PRO A 137 -7.86 6.30 8.03
N VAL A 138 -8.52 5.18 7.81
CA VAL A 138 -9.89 5.09 7.31
C VAL A 138 -10.61 3.96 8.04
N PHE A 139 -11.93 4.07 8.17
CA PHE A 139 -12.73 2.93 8.62
C PHE A 139 -12.73 1.83 7.55
N THR A 140 -12.59 0.59 7.98
CA THR A 140 -12.76 -0.58 7.12
C THR A 140 -14.22 -1.03 7.20
N VAL A 141 -14.80 -1.43 6.07
CA VAL A 141 -16.13 -2.06 6.03
C VAL A 141 -15.98 -3.56 6.17
N GLN A 142 -16.67 -4.14 7.15
CA GLN A 142 -16.73 -5.59 7.35
C GLN A 142 -17.41 -6.26 6.15
N GLN A 143 -16.72 -7.22 5.52
CA GLN A 143 -17.18 -7.83 4.26
C GLN A 143 -18.08 -9.06 4.46
N GLU A 144 -17.92 -9.74 5.59
CA GLU A 144 -18.58 -11.01 5.93
C GLU A 144 -18.99 -11.00 7.41
N ASP A 145 -19.97 -11.81 7.80
CA ASP A 145 -20.35 -11.91 9.21
C ASP A 145 -19.23 -12.59 10.00
N ASP A 146 -18.80 -11.94 11.08
CA ASP A 146 -17.82 -12.46 12.01
C ASP A 146 -18.53 -12.89 13.29
N TYR A 147 -18.73 -14.20 13.44
CA TYR A 147 -19.41 -14.78 14.58
C TYR A 147 -18.56 -14.77 15.86
N GLU A 148 -17.23 -14.62 15.77
CA GLU A 148 -16.35 -14.56 16.95
C GLU A 148 -16.45 -13.19 17.62
N THR A 149 -16.45 -12.12 16.82
CA THR A 149 -16.55 -10.75 17.34
C THR A 149 -17.97 -10.21 17.39
N GLY A 150 -18.95 -10.94 16.83
CA GLY A 150 -20.34 -10.50 16.71
C GLY A 150 -20.55 -9.37 15.70
N LEU A 151 -19.60 -9.17 14.78
CA LEU A 151 -19.67 -8.10 13.79
C LEU A 151 -20.45 -8.60 12.57
N THR A 152 -21.38 -7.78 12.10
CA THR A 152 -22.19 -8.09 10.92
C THR A 152 -21.61 -7.42 9.68
N LYS A 153 -21.84 -8.04 8.52
CA LYS A 153 -21.46 -7.48 7.22
C LYS A 153 -22.00 -6.06 7.07
N GLY A 154 -21.12 -5.15 6.63
CA GLY A 154 -21.43 -3.74 6.40
C GLY A 154 -21.12 -2.80 7.57
N GLN A 155 -20.78 -3.33 8.76
CA GLN A 155 -20.36 -2.50 9.88
C GLN A 155 -18.98 -1.87 9.64
N LEU A 156 -18.79 -0.66 10.19
CA LEU A 156 -17.51 0.04 10.17
C LEU A 156 -16.64 -0.43 11.34
N VAL A 157 -15.39 -0.77 11.05
CA VAL A 157 -14.43 -1.28 12.03
C VAL A 157 -13.10 -0.54 11.93
N LEU A 158 -12.42 -0.45 13.07
CA LEU A 158 -11.02 -0.05 13.15
C LEU A 158 -10.17 -1.33 13.18
N THR A 159 -9.13 -1.36 12.36
CA THR A 159 -8.22 -2.49 12.17
C THR A 159 -6.79 -2.02 12.21
#